data_AF-A0A8T5J1P0-F1
#
_entry.id   AF-A0A8T5J1P0-F1
#
_cell.length_a   1.000
_cell.length_b   1.000
_cell.length_c   1.000
_cell.angle_alpha   90.00
_cell.angle_beta   90.00
_cell.angle_gamma   90.00
#
_symmetry.space_group_name_H-M   'P 1'
#
loop_
_entity.id
_entity.type
_entity.pdbx_description
1 polymer ?
#
loop_
_entity_poly.entity_id
_entity_poly.type
_entity_poly.pdbx_seq_one_letter_code
_entity_poly.pdbx_strand_id
1 'polypeptide(L)'
;MGCKMHYGVRSKRAQFFILAAVIISAVIISFGLTSNMARVNKEPENFYDLAFEVKKETGAVMDYAIFNCGPNGPFACGDDGAMVDFVRLMAGDVLDKDPDATFIFIYGNQADLKMKNYGARDAETSDEEGETTHRGRGGRSTQSTSVRVGDTTFFTEQDIPWGEFRDDEEIPLDLKGESSFDILIAEQEYTFEVSEYNQVIFILEKEADDENFVSIS
;
A
#
# COMPACT_ATOMS: atom_id res chain seq x y z
N MET A 1 87.01 4.19 29.51
CA MET A 1 85.97 5.15 29.09
C MET A 1 84.75 4.36 28.66
N GLY A 2 83.66 4.39 29.43
CA GLY A 2 82.41 3.69 29.10
C GLY A 2 81.23 4.57 29.53
N CYS A 3 80.56 5.18 28.55
CA CYS A 3 79.43 6.05 28.78
C CYS A 3 78.15 5.18 28.88
N LYS A 4 77.55 5.12 30.07
CA LYS A 4 76.27 4.44 30.30
C LYS A 4 75.13 5.40 29.95
N MET A 5 74.40 5.12 28.87
CA MET A 5 73.15 5.81 28.57
C MET A 5 72.04 5.28 29.48
N HIS A 6 71.53 6.16 30.35
CA HIS A 6 70.30 5.93 31.10
C HIS A 6 69.10 6.13 30.16
N TYR A 7 68.50 5.03 29.70
CA TYR A 7 67.23 5.06 28.98
C TYR A 7 66.11 5.37 29.99
N GLY A 8 65.68 6.63 30.01
CA GLY A 8 64.71 7.16 30.95
C GLY A 8 63.31 6.57 30.77
N VAL A 9 62.59 6.49 31.89
CA VAL A 9 61.26 5.92 32.17
C VAL A 9 60.10 6.57 31.36
N ARG A 10 60.41 7.31 30.29
CA ARG A 10 59.46 8.06 29.46
C ARG A 10 58.61 7.17 28.53
N SER A 11 58.95 5.90 28.35
CA SER A 11 58.27 4.99 27.41
C SER A 11 56.92 4.45 27.90
N LYS A 12 56.69 4.35 29.21
CA LYS A 12 55.45 3.72 29.74
C LYS A 12 54.19 4.56 29.51
N ARG A 13 54.31 5.89 29.52
CA ARG A 13 53.18 6.79 29.24
C ARG A 13 52.76 6.72 27.77
N ALA A 14 53.73 6.66 26.86
CA ALA A 14 53.46 6.55 25.42
C ALA A 14 52.74 5.23 25.08
N GLN A 15 53.13 4.12 25.70
CA GLN A 15 52.47 2.82 25.51
C GLN A 15 51.01 2.83 25.94
N PHE A 16 50.67 3.51 27.04
CA PHE A 16 49.28 3.63 27.49
C PHE A 16 48.42 4.41 26.49
N PHE A 17 48.92 5.52 25.95
CA PHE A 17 48.18 6.30 24.94
C PHE A 17 47.96 5.51 23.65
N ILE A 18 48.95 4.73 23.21
CA ILE A 18 48.81 3.86 22.04
C ILE A 18 47.72 2.80 22.28
N LEU A 19 47.73 2.15 23.44
CA LEU A 19 46.71 1.16 23.80
C LEU A 19 45.30 1.77 23.84
N ALA A 20 45.15 2.95 24.44
CA ALA A 20 43.86 3.65 24.52
C ALA A 20 43.33 4.03 23.12
N ALA A 21 44.20 4.52 22.23
CA ALA A 21 43.83 4.87 20.87
C ALA A 21 43.32 3.64 20.08
N VAL A 22 43.95 2.48 20.25
CA VAL A 22 43.51 1.23 19.61
C VAL A 22 42.13 0.80 20.09
N ILE A 23 41.86 0.88 21.40
CA ILE A 23 40.56 0.54 21.98
C ILE A 23 39.47 1.47 21.44
N ILE A 24 39.72 2.79 21.43
CA ILE A 24 38.76 3.77 20.92
C ILE A 24 38.48 3.53 19.43
N SER A 25 39.52 3.27 18.63
CA SER A 25 39.35 2.94 17.20
C SER A 25 38.52 1.66 17.00
N ALA A 26 38.75 0.62 17.79
CA ALA A 26 37.96 -0.62 17.72
C ALA A 26 36.48 -0.39 18.05
N VAL A 27 36.19 0.46 19.03
CA VAL A 27 34.81 0.86 19.39
C VAL A 27 34.15 1.65 18.26
N ILE A 28 34.85 2.64 17.67
CA ILE A 28 34.33 3.43 16.56
C ILE A 28 34.04 2.55 15.34
N ILE A 29 34.94 1.62 15.01
CA ILE A 29 34.72 0.67 13.90
C ILE A 29 33.51 -0.23 14.19
N SER A 30 33.37 -0.70 15.44
CA SER A 30 32.23 -1.54 15.84
C SER A 30 30.91 -0.80 15.69
N PHE A 31 30.83 0.46 16.11
CA PHE A 31 29.65 1.31 15.91
C PHE A 31 29.39 1.61 14.44
N GLY A 32 30.44 1.83 13.65
CA GLY A 32 30.33 2.04 12.21
C GLY A 32 29.74 0.83 11.49
N LEU A 33 30.06 -0.39 11.92
CA LEU A 33 29.50 -1.62 11.36
C LEU A 33 28.03 -1.83 11.79
N THR A 34 27.68 -1.58 13.05
CA THR A 34 26.28 -1.71 13.50
C THR A 34 25.37 -0.64 12.91
N SER A 35 25.88 0.58 12.70
CA SER A 35 25.12 1.68 12.10
C SER A 35 24.93 1.52 10.58
N ASN A 36 25.77 0.73 9.91
CA ASN A 36 25.70 0.49 8.47
C ASN A 36 25.12 -0.89 8.11
N MET A 37 24.54 -1.62 9.06
CA MET A 37 23.65 -2.70 8.70
C MET A 37 22.38 -2.09 8.12
N ALA A 38 22.40 -1.81 6.82
CA ALA A 38 21.19 -1.63 6.05
C ALA A 38 20.41 -2.93 6.18
N ARG A 39 19.35 -2.91 6.98
CA ARG A 39 18.36 -3.97 7.00
C ARG A 39 17.70 -3.90 5.63
N VAL A 40 18.22 -4.68 4.69
CA VAL A 40 17.56 -4.85 3.40
C VAL A 40 16.37 -5.73 3.71
N ASN A 41 15.20 -5.11 3.88
CA ASN A 41 13.96 -5.86 3.99
C ASN A 41 13.83 -6.69 2.72
N LYS A 42 13.49 -7.97 2.90
CA LYS A 42 13.39 -8.88 1.78
C LYS A 42 12.17 -8.44 1.01
N GLU A 43 12.36 -7.87 -0.18
CA GLU A 43 11.25 -7.54 -1.07
C GLU A 43 10.33 -8.77 -1.17
N PRO A 44 9.00 -8.59 -1.05
CA PRO A 44 8.08 -9.70 -1.19
C PRO A 44 8.18 -10.24 -2.62
N GLU A 45 8.93 -11.33 -2.81
CA GLU A 45 9.27 -11.93 -4.12
C GLU A 45 8.03 -12.13 -5.00
N ASN A 46 6.85 -12.33 -4.40
CA ASN A 46 5.60 -12.60 -5.13
C ASN A 46 4.72 -11.37 -5.38
N PHE A 47 4.94 -10.23 -4.69
CA PHE A 47 4.02 -9.10 -4.78
C PHE A 47 4.09 -8.39 -6.14
N TYR A 48 5.30 -8.15 -6.63
CA TYR A 48 5.49 -7.50 -7.93
C TYR A 48 5.07 -8.38 -9.09
N ASP A 49 5.29 -9.70 -8.98
CA ASP A 49 4.83 -10.67 -9.96
C ASP A 49 3.29 -10.69 -10.00
N LEU A 50 2.63 -10.67 -8.84
CA LEU A 50 1.18 -10.59 -8.73
C LEU A 50 0.62 -9.28 -9.31
N ALA A 51 1.23 -8.14 -8.95
CA ALA A 51 0.84 -6.84 -9.50
C ALA A 51 0.99 -6.78 -11.03
N PHE A 52 2.05 -7.40 -11.57
CA PHE A 52 2.26 -7.49 -13.02
C PHE A 52 1.21 -8.38 -13.70
N GLU A 53 0.85 -9.51 -13.09
CA GLU A 53 -0.20 -10.41 -13.57
C GLU A 53 -1.57 -9.70 -13.58
N VAL A 54 -1.95 -9.07 -12.45
CA VAL A 54 -3.17 -8.25 -12.32
C VAL A 54 -3.24 -7.20 -13.41
N LYS A 55 -2.19 -6.41 -13.60
CA LYS A 55 -2.13 -5.37 -14.64
C LYS A 55 -2.33 -5.92 -16.04
N LYS A 56 -1.71 -7.05 -16.34
CA LYS A 56 -1.80 -7.71 -17.65
C LYS A 56 -3.21 -8.23 -17.93
N GLU A 57 -3.81 -8.90 -16.94
CA GLU A 57 -5.15 -9.47 -17.08
C GLU A 57 -6.23 -8.39 -17.14
N THR A 58 -6.12 -7.37 -16.30
CA THR A 58 -6.99 -6.18 -16.33
C THR A 58 -7.04 -5.56 -17.73
N GLY A 59 -5.89 -5.37 -18.38
CA GLY A 59 -5.84 -4.81 -19.73
C GLY A 59 -6.63 -5.65 -20.74
N ALA A 60 -6.49 -6.98 -20.67
CA ALA A 60 -7.22 -7.89 -21.55
C ALA A 60 -8.74 -7.87 -21.30
N VAL A 61 -9.17 -7.75 -20.04
CA VAL A 61 -10.60 -7.68 -19.69
C VAL A 61 -11.20 -6.34 -20.07
N MET A 62 -10.47 -5.24 -19.90
CA MET A 62 -10.87 -3.93 -20.39
C MET A 62 -11.07 -3.93 -21.91
N ASP A 63 -10.10 -4.47 -22.65
CA ASP A 63 -10.20 -4.60 -24.12
C ASP A 63 -11.42 -5.44 -24.53
N TYR A 64 -11.63 -6.57 -23.86
CA TYR A 64 -12.79 -7.45 -24.11
C TYR A 64 -14.11 -6.74 -23.82
N ALA A 65 -14.20 -6.03 -22.70
CA ALA A 65 -15.40 -5.33 -22.29
C ALA A 65 -15.71 -4.15 -23.22
N ILE A 66 -14.70 -3.39 -23.66
CA ILE A 66 -14.87 -2.34 -24.68
C ILE A 66 -15.38 -2.93 -26.00
N PHE A 67 -14.81 -4.06 -26.44
CA PHE A 67 -15.19 -4.70 -27.70
C PHE A 67 -16.62 -5.25 -27.68
N ASN A 68 -17.05 -5.86 -26.57
CA ASN A 68 -18.33 -6.55 -26.49
C ASN A 68 -19.48 -5.70 -25.93
N CYS A 69 -19.22 -4.72 -25.07
CA CYS A 69 -20.27 -3.89 -24.45
C CYS A 69 -20.63 -2.64 -25.28
N GLY A 70 -19.85 -2.34 -26.34
CA GLY A 70 -20.10 -1.22 -27.24
C GLY A 70 -19.96 0.15 -26.55
N PRO A 71 -20.65 1.19 -27.05
CA PRO A 71 -20.44 2.57 -26.61
C PRO A 71 -20.90 2.86 -25.18
N ASN A 72 -21.69 1.95 -24.59
CA ASN A 72 -22.17 2.08 -23.20
C ASN A 72 -21.07 1.73 -22.18
N GLY A 73 -19.93 1.20 -22.64
CA GLY A 73 -18.75 0.95 -21.84
C GLY A 73 -18.73 -0.39 -21.10
N PRO A 74 -17.61 -0.71 -20.44
CA PRO A 74 -17.32 -2.05 -19.91
C PRO A 74 -18.28 -2.53 -18.80
N PHE A 75 -19.01 -1.60 -18.19
CA PHE A 75 -19.96 -1.88 -17.11
C PHE A 75 -21.39 -2.14 -17.58
N ALA A 76 -21.68 -1.97 -18.88
CA ALA A 76 -23.03 -2.11 -19.44
C ALA A 76 -23.33 -3.52 -20.01
N CYS A 77 -22.42 -4.47 -19.85
CA CYS A 77 -22.62 -5.85 -20.32
C CYS A 77 -23.45 -6.68 -19.32
N GLY A 78 -24.78 -6.69 -19.47
CA GLY A 78 -25.68 -7.60 -18.76
C GLY A 78 -26.02 -7.20 -17.32
N ASP A 79 -26.79 -8.04 -16.63
CA ASP A 79 -27.41 -7.73 -15.33
C ASP A 79 -26.39 -7.58 -14.18
N ASP A 80 -25.20 -8.17 -14.27
CA ASP A 80 -24.16 -8.10 -13.22
C ASP A 80 -22.76 -7.65 -13.71
N GLY A 81 -22.58 -7.37 -15.01
CA GLY A 81 -21.33 -6.84 -15.59
C GLY A 81 -20.14 -7.81 -15.59
N ALA A 82 -19.68 -8.24 -16.77
CA ALA A 82 -18.52 -9.15 -16.93
C ALA A 82 -17.23 -8.69 -16.20
N MET A 83 -17.08 -7.38 -15.97
CA MET A 83 -15.99 -6.81 -15.19
C MET A 83 -16.09 -7.14 -13.70
N VAL A 84 -17.29 -7.09 -13.10
CA VAL A 84 -17.48 -7.35 -11.67
C VAL A 84 -17.12 -8.79 -11.34
N ASP A 85 -17.58 -9.74 -12.16
CA ASP A 85 -17.23 -11.15 -12.02
C ASP A 85 -15.72 -11.40 -12.15
N PHE A 86 -15.08 -10.75 -13.13
CA PHE A 86 -13.63 -10.85 -13.29
C PHE A 86 -12.88 -10.32 -12.07
N VAL A 87 -13.24 -9.13 -11.60
CA VAL A 87 -12.61 -8.50 -10.43
C VAL A 87 -12.79 -9.37 -9.20
N ARG A 88 -13.97 -9.98 -9.02
CA ARG A 88 -14.23 -10.90 -7.92
C ARG A 88 -13.34 -12.14 -7.99
N LEU A 89 -13.19 -12.75 -9.16
CA LEU A 89 -12.31 -13.91 -9.37
C LEU A 89 -10.84 -13.55 -9.14
N MET A 90 -10.42 -12.40 -9.65
CA MET A 90 -9.07 -11.88 -9.47
C MET A 90 -8.78 -11.58 -7.99
N ALA A 91 -9.72 -10.95 -7.29
CA ALA A 91 -9.62 -10.72 -5.86
C ALA A 91 -9.44 -12.02 -5.09
N GLY A 92 -10.23 -13.05 -5.44
CA GLY A 92 -10.08 -14.40 -4.88
C GLY A 92 -8.70 -14.99 -5.12
N ASP A 93 -8.18 -14.94 -6.35
CA ASP A 93 -6.84 -15.46 -6.68
C ASP A 93 -5.71 -14.69 -5.97
N VAL A 94 -5.83 -13.36 -5.88
CA VAL A 94 -4.90 -12.50 -5.12
C VAL A 94 -4.84 -12.92 -3.66
N LEU A 95 -6.00 -13.12 -3.02
CA LEU A 95 -6.11 -13.46 -1.60
C LEU A 95 -5.74 -14.93 -1.31
N ASP A 96 -5.96 -15.84 -2.27
CA ASP A 96 -5.52 -17.22 -2.18
C ASP A 96 -3.98 -17.32 -2.24
N LYS A 97 -3.34 -16.49 -3.08
CA LYS A 97 -1.87 -16.38 -3.18
C LYS A 97 -1.28 -15.62 -1.99
N ASP A 98 -1.96 -14.59 -1.50
CA ASP A 98 -1.50 -13.71 -0.43
C ASP A 98 -2.66 -13.25 0.47
N PRO A 99 -2.96 -14.00 1.55
CA PRO A 99 -4.13 -13.73 2.41
C PRO A 99 -4.09 -12.40 3.17
N ASP A 100 -2.91 -11.76 3.24
CA ASP A 100 -2.72 -10.50 3.94
C ASP A 100 -2.68 -9.30 2.97
N ALA A 101 -2.79 -9.55 1.66
CA ALA A 101 -2.88 -8.49 0.66
C ALA A 101 -4.25 -7.78 0.71
N THR A 102 -4.22 -6.52 0.30
CA THR A 102 -5.40 -5.69 0.10
C THR A 102 -5.57 -5.38 -1.37
N PHE A 103 -6.76 -5.65 -1.91
CA PHE A 103 -7.09 -5.43 -3.31
C PHE A 103 -8.29 -4.49 -3.41
N ILE A 104 -8.06 -3.28 -3.88
CA ILE A 104 -9.07 -2.24 -4.03
C ILE A 104 -9.32 -2.03 -5.51
N PHE A 105 -10.59 -1.90 -5.85
CA PHE A 105 -11.09 -1.74 -7.19
C PHE A 105 -11.99 -0.52 -7.25
N ILE A 106 -11.57 0.50 -7.99
CA ILE A 106 -12.33 1.73 -8.18
C ILE A 106 -12.73 1.81 -9.64
N TYR A 107 -13.99 2.08 -9.89
CA TYR A 107 -14.52 2.07 -11.25
C TYR A 107 -15.72 2.99 -11.41
N GLY A 108 -15.95 3.43 -12.64
CA GLY A 108 -17.06 4.31 -12.98
C GLY A 108 -16.58 5.57 -13.67
N ASN A 109 -17.35 6.65 -13.56
CA ASN A 109 -17.02 7.95 -14.16
C ASN A 109 -17.42 9.07 -13.19
N GLN A 110 -17.28 10.33 -13.60
CA GLN A 110 -17.63 11.49 -12.76
C GLN A 110 -19.05 11.44 -12.16
N ALA A 111 -20.02 10.80 -12.81
CA ALA A 111 -21.40 10.76 -12.34
C ALA A 111 -21.70 9.59 -11.37
N ASP A 112 -20.96 8.49 -11.47
CA ASP A 112 -21.18 7.26 -10.70
C ASP A 112 -19.85 6.54 -10.53
N LEU A 113 -19.00 7.06 -9.63
CA LEU A 113 -17.74 6.42 -9.25
C LEU A 113 -17.98 5.53 -8.04
N LYS A 114 -17.45 4.32 -8.07
CA LYS A 114 -17.67 3.28 -7.06
C LYS A 114 -16.35 2.67 -6.64
N MET A 115 -16.29 2.28 -5.38
CA MET A 115 -15.16 1.55 -4.83
C MET A 115 -15.63 0.23 -4.23
N LYS A 116 -14.85 -0.83 -4.50
CA LYS A 116 -14.88 -2.11 -3.80
C LYS A 116 -13.51 -2.37 -3.21
N ASN A 117 -13.46 -2.96 -2.03
CA ASN A 117 -12.23 -3.48 -1.47
C ASN A 117 -12.50 -4.94 -1.11
N TYR A 118 -11.52 -5.78 -1.44
CA TYR A 118 -11.55 -7.21 -1.25
C TYR A 118 -10.46 -7.67 -0.27
N GLY A 119 -9.63 -6.75 0.21
CA GLY A 119 -8.47 -7.01 1.05
C GLY A 119 -8.75 -7.58 2.42
N ALA A 120 -7.73 -7.73 3.26
CA ALA A 120 -7.94 -7.90 4.71
C ALA A 120 -8.15 -6.55 5.41
N ARG A 121 -7.59 -5.49 4.84
CA ARG A 121 -7.49 -4.16 5.46
C ARG A 121 -8.41 -3.17 4.80
N ASP A 122 -8.67 -2.11 5.53
CA ASP A 122 -9.49 -1.01 5.08
C ASP A 122 -8.66 -0.03 4.23
N ALA A 123 -9.29 0.59 3.24
CA ALA A 123 -8.70 1.57 2.33
C ALA A 123 -9.50 2.87 2.39
N GLU A 124 -8.86 4.03 2.51
CA GLU A 124 -9.54 5.30 2.76
C GLU A 124 -9.36 6.28 1.58
N THR A 125 -10.41 6.93 1.07
CA THR A 125 -10.30 7.96 0.00
C THR A 125 -10.61 9.34 0.53
N SER A 126 -9.73 10.36 0.49
CA SER A 126 -9.97 11.76 0.89
C SER A 126 -10.41 12.66 -0.28
N ASP A 127 -10.96 13.86 -0.04
CA ASP A 127 -11.05 14.94 -1.04
C ASP A 127 -10.07 16.09 -0.73
N GLU A 128 -9.97 17.08 -1.65
CA GLU A 128 -8.96 18.17 -1.64
C GLU A 128 -8.93 19.03 -0.35
N GLU A 129 -10.00 19.01 0.45
CA GLU A 129 -10.07 19.73 1.74
C GLU A 129 -9.69 18.84 2.95
N GLY A 130 -9.32 17.56 2.72
CA GLY A 130 -8.98 16.61 3.76
C GLY A 130 -10.20 16.14 4.56
N GLU A 131 -11.41 16.31 4.01
CA GLU A 131 -12.65 16.14 4.76
C GLU A 131 -13.30 14.78 4.48
N THR A 132 -13.41 14.32 3.24
CA THR A 132 -14.27 13.19 2.88
C THR A 132 -13.51 11.87 2.80
N THR A 133 -13.46 11.00 3.84
CA THR A 133 -12.87 9.65 3.74
C THR A 133 -13.88 8.57 3.25
N HIS A 134 -13.72 7.91 2.10
CA HIS A 134 -14.50 6.71 1.76
C HIS A 134 -13.71 5.45 2.13
N ARG A 135 -14.31 4.52 2.89
CA ARG A 135 -13.56 3.34 3.40
C ARG A 135 -13.90 2.04 2.70
N GLY A 136 -13.15 1.67 1.66
CA GLY A 136 -13.22 0.35 1.06
C GLY A 136 -12.84 -0.70 2.11
N ARG A 137 -13.66 -1.72 2.32
CA ARG A 137 -13.50 -2.65 3.41
C ARG A 137 -12.82 -3.97 3.06
N GLY A 138 -11.96 -4.48 3.95
CA GLY A 138 -11.39 -5.82 3.84
C GLY A 138 -12.09 -6.90 4.69
N GLY A 139 -12.03 -8.17 4.28
CA GLY A 139 -12.63 -9.34 4.92
C GLY A 139 -12.07 -9.76 6.30
N ARG A 140 -11.09 -9.04 6.88
CA ARG A 140 -10.52 -9.34 8.20
C ARG A 140 -10.14 -8.09 9.00
N SER A 141 -11.10 -7.37 9.59
CA SER A 141 -10.83 -6.51 10.76
C SER A 141 -12.10 -5.95 11.41
N THR A 142 -12.00 -5.67 12.72
CA THR A 142 -12.90 -4.75 13.44
C THR A 142 -12.97 -3.42 12.72
N GLN A 143 -14.21 -3.02 12.44
CA GLN A 143 -14.59 -1.93 11.56
C GLN A 143 -14.58 -0.60 12.31
N SER A 144 -13.94 0.41 11.72
CA SER A 144 -14.21 1.81 12.01
C SER A 144 -14.33 2.52 10.66
N THR A 145 -15.53 2.62 10.11
CA THR A 145 -15.73 3.36 8.87
C THR A 145 -16.15 4.78 9.23
N SER A 146 -15.31 5.74 8.88
CA SER A 146 -15.71 7.14 8.81
C SER A 146 -16.01 7.47 7.37
N VAL A 147 -17.22 7.94 7.08
CA VAL A 147 -17.55 8.64 5.84
C VAL A 147 -17.94 10.05 6.22
N ARG A 148 -17.29 11.03 5.63
CA ARG A 148 -17.57 12.43 5.91
C ARG A 148 -18.10 13.05 4.62
N VAL A 149 -19.25 13.72 4.71
CA VAL A 149 -19.94 14.36 3.58
C VAL A 149 -20.27 15.78 4.01
N GLY A 150 -19.51 16.76 3.52
CA GLY A 150 -19.53 18.13 4.04
C GLY A 150 -19.29 18.16 5.56
N ASP A 151 -20.11 18.92 6.30
CA ASP A 151 -19.98 19.09 7.77
C ASP A 151 -20.34 17.83 8.60
N THR A 152 -20.84 16.75 8.01
CA THR A 152 -21.35 15.59 8.77
C THR A 152 -20.40 14.40 8.67
N THR A 153 -19.83 14.00 9.80
CA THR A 153 -19.06 12.75 9.94
C THR A 153 -19.98 11.62 10.41
N PHE A 154 -20.07 10.56 9.63
CA PHE A 154 -20.77 9.34 10.01
C PHE A 154 -19.76 8.30 10.46
N PHE A 155 -19.97 7.78 11.67
CA PHE A 155 -19.16 6.69 12.22
C PHE A 155 -20.00 5.43 12.22
N THR A 156 -19.45 4.35 11.69
CA THR A 156 -19.98 3.00 11.93
C THR A 156 -18.87 2.08 12.39
N GLU A 157 -19.07 1.52 13.58
CA GLU A 157 -18.21 0.48 14.15
C GLU A 157 -19.01 -0.81 14.22
N GLN A 158 -18.45 -1.89 13.68
CA GLN A 158 -19.05 -3.21 13.77
C GLN A 158 -18.02 -4.32 13.54
N ASP A 159 -17.89 -5.22 14.52
CA ASP A 159 -17.12 -6.44 14.39
C ASP A 159 -17.77 -7.40 13.39
N ILE A 160 -17.00 -7.91 12.42
CA ILE A 160 -17.48 -8.95 11.50
C ILE A 160 -16.67 -10.23 11.70
N PRO A 161 -17.34 -11.38 11.93
CA PRO A 161 -16.69 -12.67 12.05
C PRO A 161 -16.27 -13.24 10.69
N TRP A 162 -15.25 -14.07 10.72
CA TRP A 162 -14.65 -14.75 9.57
C TRP A 162 -15.65 -15.53 8.69
N GLY A 163 -15.43 -15.51 7.37
CA GLY A 163 -15.86 -16.60 6.48
C GLY A 163 -16.90 -16.24 5.41
N GLU A 164 -17.41 -15.02 5.37
CA GLU A 164 -18.30 -14.58 4.30
C GLU A 164 -17.69 -13.34 3.64
N PHE A 165 -17.10 -13.50 2.44
CA PHE A 165 -16.92 -12.39 1.53
C PHE A 165 -18.30 -11.78 1.33
N ARG A 166 -18.57 -10.62 1.94
CA ARG A 166 -19.74 -9.85 1.55
C ARG A 166 -19.42 -9.23 0.20
N ASP A 167 -19.91 -9.87 -0.85
CA ASP A 167 -19.81 -9.51 -2.27
C ASP A 167 -20.39 -8.10 -2.59
N ASP A 168 -20.94 -7.39 -1.59
CA ASP A 168 -22.09 -6.51 -1.86
C ASP A 168 -21.94 -5.05 -1.47
N GLU A 169 -20.89 -4.64 -0.73
CA GLU A 169 -20.80 -3.23 -0.31
C GLU A 169 -20.02 -2.39 -1.34
N GLU A 170 -20.72 -2.05 -2.41
CA GLU A 170 -20.33 -0.96 -3.30
C GLU A 170 -20.42 0.37 -2.55
N ILE A 171 -19.30 1.07 -2.44
CA ILE A 171 -19.26 2.39 -1.83
C ILE A 171 -19.34 3.42 -2.96
N PRO A 172 -20.46 4.13 -3.10
CA PRO A 172 -20.53 5.23 -4.04
C PRO A 172 -19.63 6.38 -3.57
N LEU A 173 -18.85 6.93 -4.48
CA LEU A 173 -18.01 8.11 -4.31
C LEU A 173 -18.78 9.30 -4.91
N ASP A 174 -19.34 10.17 -4.07
CA ASP A 174 -20.18 11.31 -4.51
C ASP A 174 -19.31 12.53 -4.83
N LEU A 175 -18.69 12.53 -6.00
CA LEU A 175 -17.70 13.53 -6.43
C LEU A 175 -18.31 14.78 -7.08
N LYS A 176 -19.49 15.25 -6.65
CA LYS A 176 -20.30 16.30 -7.33
C LYS A 176 -19.52 17.54 -7.79
N GLY A 177 -19.01 17.48 -9.01
CA GLY A 177 -18.28 18.58 -9.67
C GLY A 177 -16.78 18.59 -9.42
N GLU A 178 -16.23 17.59 -8.73
CA GLU A 178 -14.80 17.49 -8.45
C GLU A 178 -14.03 16.99 -9.68
N SER A 179 -12.82 17.51 -9.86
CA SER A 179 -11.88 17.10 -10.91
C SER A 179 -10.86 16.06 -10.45
N SER A 180 -10.72 15.88 -9.14
CA SER A 180 -9.79 14.93 -8.54
C SER A 180 -10.36 14.35 -7.24
N PHE A 181 -9.78 13.24 -6.78
CA PHE A 181 -10.03 12.70 -5.45
C PHE A 181 -8.75 12.06 -4.92
N ASP A 182 -8.56 12.09 -3.61
CA ASP A 182 -7.38 11.59 -2.92
C ASP A 182 -7.66 10.20 -2.32
N ILE A 183 -6.64 9.38 -2.18
CA ILE A 183 -6.70 8.10 -1.50
C ILE A 183 -5.55 7.96 -0.52
N LEU A 184 -5.89 7.77 0.75
CA LEU A 184 -4.94 7.46 1.81
C LEU A 184 -4.81 5.94 1.93
N ILE A 185 -3.64 5.43 1.53
CA ILE A 185 -3.29 4.00 1.57
C ILE A 185 -1.95 3.90 2.27
N ALA A 186 -1.87 3.13 3.35
CA ALA A 186 -0.63 2.95 4.09
C ALA A 186 0.07 4.26 4.49
N GLU A 187 -0.71 5.24 4.98
CA GLU A 187 -0.25 6.59 5.35
C GLU A 187 0.29 7.45 4.17
N GLN A 188 0.12 7.00 2.93
CA GLN A 188 0.49 7.75 1.73
C GLN A 188 -0.78 8.21 0.99
N GLU A 189 -0.77 9.47 0.58
CA GLU A 189 -1.86 10.11 -0.15
C GLU A 189 -1.62 10.04 -1.66
N TYR A 190 -2.62 9.57 -2.40
CA TYR A 190 -2.60 9.41 -3.85
C TYR A 190 -3.77 10.18 -4.50
N THR A 191 -3.47 11.16 -5.33
CA THR A 191 -4.47 11.94 -6.06
C THR A 191 -4.77 11.32 -7.43
N PHE A 192 -6.04 11.14 -7.75
CA PHE A 192 -6.51 10.64 -9.04
C PHE A 192 -7.41 11.67 -9.73
N GLU A 193 -7.19 11.89 -11.02
CA GLU A 193 -8.09 12.73 -11.82
C GLU A 193 -9.40 11.99 -12.10
N VAL A 194 -10.52 12.72 -12.05
CA VAL A 194 -11.85 12.18 -12.36
C VAL A 194 -12.12 12.33 -13.86
N SER A 195 -12.28 11.21 -14.55
CA SER A 195 -12.59 11.21 -15.98
C SER A 195 -14.10 11.35 -16.25
N GLU A 196 -14.46 12.08 -17.30
CA GLU A 196 -15.81 12.04 -17.90
C GLU A 196 -16.12 10.65 -18.49
N TYR A 197 -15.09 9.87 -18.80
CA TYR A 197 -15.20 8.51 -19.32
C TYR A 197 -15.11 7.49 -18.19
N ASN A 198 -15.55 6.26 -18.49
CA ASN A 198 -15.38 5.15 -17.57
C ASN A 198 -13.89 4.89 -17.33
N GLN A 199 -13.47 5.04 -16.08
CA GLN A 199 -12.15 4.73 -15.57
C GLN A 199 -12.20 3.53 -14.65
N VAL A 200 -11.06 2.87 -14.54
CA VAL A 200 -10.86 1.71 -13.69
C VAL A 200 -9.47 1.83 -13.07
N ILE A 201 -9.40 1.69 -11.76
CA ILE A 201 -8.16 1.80 -10.99
C ILE A 201 -8.08 0.55 -10.12
N PHE A 202 -6.96 -0.14 -10.21
CA PHE A 202 -6.63 -1.28 -9.37
C PHE A 202 -5.54 -0.88 -8.41
N ILE A 203 -5.76 -1.14 -7.13
CA ILE A 203 -4.77 -0.88 -6.10
C ILE A 203 -4.53 -2.19 -5.36
N LEU A 204 -3.28 -2.63 -5.39
CA LEU A 204 -2.80 -3.75 -4.60
C LEU A 204 -1.91 -3.19 -3.49
N GLU A 205 -2.20 -3.54 -2.26
CA GLU A 205 -1.41 -3.18 -1.08
C GLU A 205 -0.99 -4.46 -0.35
N LYS A 206 0.24 -4.48 0.18
CA LYS A 206 0.72 -5.52 1.07
C LYS A 206 1.63 -4.92 2.13
N GLU A 207 1.39 -5.28 3.38
CA GLU A 207 2.39 -5.06 4.44
C GLU A 207 3.29 -6.28 4.56
N ALA A 208 4.59 -6.03 4.61
CA ALA A 208 5.59 -7.04 4.93
C ALA A 208 6.61 -6.43 5.89
N ASP A 209 6.73 -7.04 7.07
CA ASP A 209 7.54 -6.56 8.18
C ASP A 209 7.12 -5.14 8.64
N ASP A 210 7.97 -4.13 8.46
CA ASP A 210 7.72 -2.73 8.83
C ASP A 210 7.51 -1.84 7.58
N GLU A 211 7.20 -2.43 6.43
CA GLU A 211 7.06 -1.76 5.14
C GLU A 211 5.72 -2.05 4.47
N ASN A 212 5.17 -1.03 3.80
CA ASN A 212 3.97 -1.14 2.98
C ASN A 212 4.33 -1.02 1.50
N PHE A 213 3.90 -2.01 0.72
CA PHE A 213 4.09 -2.09 -0.72
C PHE A 213 2.76 -1.78 -1.39
N VAL A 214 2.74 -0.76 -2.26
CA VAL A 214 1.54 -0.34 -3.00
C VAL A 214 1.82 -0.41 -4.50
N SER A 215 0.92 -1.01 -5.25
CA SER A 215 0.93 -1.02 -6.71
C SER A 215 -0.39 -0.50 -7.25
N ILE A 216 -0.33 0.51 -8.11
CA ILE A 216 -1.48 1.14 -8.74
C ILE A 216 -1.39 0.86 -10.25
N SER A 217 -2.47 0.33 -10.83
CA SER A 217 -2.57 -0.02 -12.25
C SER A 217 -3.85 0.49 -12.90
#